data_AF-A0A2S6MD75-F1
#
_entry.id   AF-A0A2S6MD75-F1
#
_cell.length_a   1.000
_cell.length_b   1.000
_cell.length_c   1.000
_cell.angle_alpha   90.00
_cell.angle_beta   90.00
_cell.angle_gamma   90.00
#
_symmetry.space_group_name_H-M   'P 1'
#
loop_
_entity.id
_entity.type
_entity.pdbx_description
1 polymer ?
#
loop_
_entity_poly.entity_id
_entity_poly.type
_entity_poly.pdbx_seq_one_letter_code
_entity_poly.pdbx_strand_id
1 'polypeptide(L)'
;MICSSVNRARFICPSFFGADSNSFWRKYSVAGQLQRSYLLALLQELANTTETAQPRLILGCEEPELYQHPPQARHLAAVFKKLGQGNSQILVSTHSPHFVSGRHFEHVRLVRRDDAEKRSNIRWTTCERVAQKLSDVSGDKVAPIEAERAQLHQALQPHINEMFFTQKLVLVEGLEDTAYITAWMTYSNLWDDYRKSGCNIVAVNGKSSLIEPLIIAKELSIPTFVVFDADGNVQDAGRRNLHKLDNEKILKLLEGDVATPFPDSPVWTDTYAMWPENLGSILKQEVGSTFWDSSYSAATKGLGNPSGSFVKNTIHIGDHLTILRGKGTKIPTLDRLCAAILALA
;
A
#
# COMPACT_ATOMS: atom_id res chain seq x y z
N MET A 1 10.28 1.39 -14.80
CA MET A 1 9.07 2.13 -15.20
C MET A 1 7.89 1.41 -14.59
N ILE A 2 7.11 2.10 -13.76
CA ILE A 2 5.87 1.55 -13.21
C ILE A 2 4.74 2.24 -13.95
N CYS A 3 3.92 1.46 -14.63
CA CYS A 3 2.71 1.95 -15.29
C CYS A 3 1.55 1.72 -14.33
N SER A 4 0.92 2.78 -13.80
CA SER A 4 -0.22 2.64 -12.89
C SER A 4 -1.58 2.78 -13.59
N SER A 5 -1.61 2.86 -14.93
CA SER A 5 -2.86 2.87 -15.67
C SER A 5 -3.41 1.45 -15.77
N VAL A 6 -4.45 1.16 -14.99
CA VAL A 6 -5.34 0.03 -15.28
C VAL A 6 -5.94 0.31 -16.65
N ASN A 7 -5.54 -0.46 -17.65
CA ASN A 7 -6.13 -0.42 -18.98
C ASN A 7 -7.66 -0.48 -18.85
N ARG A 8 -8.37 0.62 -19.18
CA ARG A 8 -9.78 0.59 -19.60
C ARG A 8 -9.95 -0.05 -20.99
N ALA A 9 -9.01 -0.90 -21.40
CA ALA A 9 -9.25 -1.84 -22.47
C ALA A 9 -10.06 -2.99 -21.86
N ARG A 10 -11.37 -3.00 -22.13
CA ARG A 10 -12.14 -4.24 -22.09
C ARG A 10 -11.43 -5.23 -23.00
N PHE A 11 -10.58 -6.08 -22.44
CA PHE A 11 -10.54 -7.45 -22.94
C PHE A 11 -11.86 -8.06 -22.51
N ILE A 12 -12.83 -8.01 -23.42
CA ILE A 12 -13.90 -8.99 -23.45
C ILE A 12 -13.14 -10.30 -23.64
N CYS A 13 -12.80 -10.98 -22.54
CA CYS A 13 -12.56 -12.41 -22.58
C CYS A 13 -13.94 -13.00 -22.91
N PRO A 14 -14.19 -13.54 -24.10
CA PRO A 14 -15.47 -14.14 -24.39
C PRO A 14 -15.58 -15.34 -23.46
N SER A 15 -16.41 -15.23 -22.44
CA SER A 15 -16.90 -16.36 -21.66
C SER A 15 -17.78 -17.21 -22.57
N PHE A 16 -17.15 -18.05 -23.39
CA PHE A 16 -17.79 -19.19 -24.03
C PHE A 16 -17.24 -20.46 -23.38
N PHE A 17 -18.06 -21.04 -22.52
CA PHE A 17 -17.88 -22.40 -22.02
C PHE A 17 -17.93 -23.36 -23.22
N GLY A 18 -16.77 -23.87 -23.62
CA GLY A 18 -16.59 -25.02 -24.50
C GLY A 18 -15.50 -25.91 -23.93
N ALA A 19 -15.74 -27.21 -23.86
CA ALA A 19 -14.94 -28.19 -23.12
C ALA A 19 -13.48 -28.37 -23.62
N ASP A 20 -13.10 -27.75 -24.75
CA ASP A 20 -11.80 -27.95 -25.40
C ASP A 20 -10.78 -26.79 -25.22
N SER A 21 -11.13 -25.70 -24.54
CA SER A 21 -10.25 -24.54 -24.39
C SER A 21 -9.06 -24.76 -23.42
N ASN A 22 -9.15 -25.73 -22.51
CA ASN A 22 -8.14 -25.98 -21.48
C ASN A 22 -6.80 -26.51 -22.03
N SER A 23 -6.81 -27.25 -23.15
CA SER A 23 -5.58 -27.82 -23.72
C SER A 23 -4.75 -26.78 -24.47
N PHE A 24 -5.42 -25.85 -25.16
CA PHE A 24 -4.81 -24.80 -25.94
C PHE A 24 -4.11 -23.78 -25.02
N TRP A 25 -4.84 -23.21 -24.04
CA TRP A 25 -4.26 -22.22 -23.12
C TRP A 25 -3.12 -22.78 -22.26
N ARG A 26 -3.19 -24.06 -21.89
CA ARG A 26 -2.10 -24.75 -21.17
C ARG A 26 -0.86 -24.93 -22.04
N LYS A 27 -1.01 -25.13 -23.35
CA LYS A 27 0.10 -25.22 -24.30
C LYS A 27 0.76 -23.85 -24.54
N TYR A 28 -0.03 -22.78 -24.62
CA TYR A 28 0.48 -21.40 -24.77
C TYR A 28 1.14 -20.88 -23.50
N SER A 29 0.58 -21.17 -22.32
CA SER A 29 1.20 -20.77 -21.04
C SER A 29 2.51 -21.52 -20.78
N VAL A 30 2.58 -22.82 -21.08
CA VAL A 30 3.80 -23.62 -21.00
C VAL A 30 4.85 -23.14 -22.02
N ALA A 31 4.44 -22.84 -23.26
CA ALA A 31 5.35 -22.28 -24.27
C ALA A 31 5.90 -20.90 -23.86
N GLY A 32 5.05 -20.00 -23.34
CA GLY A 32 5.46 -18.70 -22.81
C GLY A 32 6.39 -18.81 -21.60
N GLN A 33 6.12 -19.77 -20.70
CA GLN A 33 7.00 -20.06 -19.57
C GLN A 33 8.35 -20.60 -20.02
N LEU A 34 8.40 -21.51 -21.01
CA LEU A 34 9.64 -22.05 -21.55
C LEU A 34 10.48 -20.98 -22.27
N GLN A 35 9.85 -20.15 -23.11
CA GLN A 35 10.53 -19.03 -23.78
C GLN A 35 11.15 -18.06 -22.77
N ARG A 36 10.41 -17.71 -21.71
CA ARG A 36 10.92 -16.82 -20.66
C ARG A 36 11.99 -17.48 -19.80
N SER A 37 11.86 -18.77 -19.50
CA SER A 37 12.88 -19.53 -18.77
C SER A 37 14.19 -19.64 -19.55
N TYR A 38 14.11 -19.80 -20.88
CA TYR A 38 15.27 -19.78 -21.76
C TYR A 38 15.94 -18.40 -21.81
N LEU A 39 15.14 -17.33 -21.95
CA LEU A 39 15.65 -15.95 -21.86
C LEU A 39 16.33 -15.69 -20.52
N LEU A 40 15.74 -16.17 -19.42
CA LEU A 40 16.33 -16.10 -18.09
C LEU A 40 17.69 -16.78 -18.00
N ALA A 41 17.82 -17.98 -18.56
CA ALA A 41 19.09 -18.71 -18.57
C ALA A 41 20.17 -17.94 -19.35
N LEU A 42 19.81 -17.39 -20.52
CA LEU A 42 20.72 -16.56 -21.31
C LEU A 42 21.13 -15.29 -20.56
N LEU A 43 20.18 -14.60 -19.91
CA LEU A 43 20.46 -13.41 -19.11
C LEU A 43 21.33 -13.72 -17.89
N GLN A 44 21.16 -14.89 -17.28
CA GLN A 44 22.00 -15.33 -16.16
C GLN A 44 23.43 -15.60 -16.60
N GLU A 45 23.63 -16.24 -17.75
CA GLU A 45 24.97 -16.43 -18.31
C GLU A 45 25.63 -15.10 -18.66
N LEU A 46 24.89 -14.19 -19.29
CA LEU A 46 25.36 -12.82 -19.55
C LEU A 46 25.70 -12.06 -18.25
N ALA A 47 24.95 -12.29 -17.16
CA ALA A 47 25.23 -11.68 -15.87
C ALA A 47 26.46 -12.26 -15.15
N ASN A 48 26.94 -13.41 -15.59
CA ASN A 48 28.10 -14.11 -15.01
C ASN A 48 29.37 -13.95 -15.84
N THR A 49 29.29 -13.44 -17.06
CA THR A 49 30.45 -13.19 -17.92
C THR A 49 31.17 -11.90 -17.48
N THR A 50 32.49 -11.95 -17.34
CA THR A 50 33.34 -10.86 -16.80
C THR A 50 34.25 -10.22 -17.85
N GLU A 51 33.99 -10.44 -19.13
CA GLU A 51 34.85 -9.94 -20.21
C GLU A 51 34.81 -8.41 -20.32
N THR A 52 35.98 -7.79 -20.25
CA THR A 52 36.18 -6.33 -20.14
C THR A 52 35.99 -5.57 -21.47
N ALA A 53 35.83 -6.26 -22.60
CA ALA A 53 35.78 -5.67 -23.95
C ALA A 53 34.41 -5.82 -24.64
N GLN A 54 33.31 -5.93 -23.88
CA GLN A 54 31.97 -6.08 -24.45
C GLN A 54 31.25 -4.73 -24.67
N PRO A 55 30.46 -4.60 -25.75
CA PRO A 55 29.61 -3.43 -25.96
C PRO A 55 28.59 -3.31 -24.83
N ARG A 56 28.22 -2.08 -24.45
CA ARG A 56 27.20 -1.84 -23.44
C ARG A 56 25.85 -2.38 -23.91
N LEU A 57 25.32 -3.38 -23.21
CA LEU A 57 23.98 -3.92 -23.48
C LEU A 57 22.92 -2.97 -22.94
N ILE A 58 21.96 -2.57 -23.78
CA ILE A 58 20.73 -1.89 -23.34
C ILE A 58 19.58 -2.87 -23.52
N LEU A 59 18.95 -3.28 -22.42
CA LEU A 59 17.85 -4.25 -22.43
C LEU A 59 16.55 -3.58 -21.99
N GLY A 60 15.56 -3.57 -22.88
CA GLY A 60 14.17 -3.24 -22.55
C GLY A 60 13.36 -4.51 -22.32
N CYS A 61 12.65 -4.61 -21.20
CA CYS A 61 11.78 -5.75 -20.89
C CYS A 61 10.42 -5.28 -20.38
N GLU A 62 9.36 -5.72 -21.04
CA GLU A 62 7.98 -5.43 -20.64
C GLU A 62 7.38 -6.60 -19.86
N GLU A 63 6.82 -6.28 -18.70
CA GLU A 63 6.16 -7.21 -17.78
C GLU A 63 6.93 -8.53 -17.59
N PRO A 64 8.18 -8.47 -17.10
CA PRO A 64 9.00 -9.65 -16.87
C PRO A 64 8.35 -10.71 -15.98
N GLU A 65 7.48 -10.29 -15.06
CA GLU A 65 6.68 -11.14 -14.18
C GLU A 65 5.59 -11.94 -14.88
N LEU A 66 5.19 -11.57 -16.11
CA LEU A 66 4.07 -12.22 -16.79
C LEU A 66 4.38 -13.72 -16.99
N TYR A 67 3.44 -14.57 -16.58
CA TYR A 67 3.55 -16.03 -16.52
C TYR A 67 4.57 -16.62 -15.52
N GLN A 68 5.17 -15.82 -14.63
CA GLN A 68 6.11 -16.29 -13.62
C GLN A 68 5.44 -16.49 -12.26
N HIS A 69 5.84 -17.53 -11.53
CA HIS A 69 5.44 -17.69 -10.12
C HIS A 69 6.18 -16.66 -9.23
N PRO A 70 5.64 -16.19 -8.09
CA PRO A 70 6.27 -15.12 -7.30
C PRO A 70 7.77 -15.30 -6.97
N PRO A 71 8.28 -16.50 -6.63
CA PRO A 71 9.72 -16.71 -6.43
C PRO A 71 10.56 -16.48 -7.70
N GLN A 72 10.05 -16.86 -8.87
CA GLN A 72 10.72 -16.64 -10.15
C GLN A 72 10.73 -15.15 -10.53
N ALA A 73 9.63 -14.43 -10.30
CA ALA A 73 9.58 -12.98 -10.50
C ALA A 73 10.61 -12.25 -9.61
N ARG A 74 10.74 -12.67 -8.34
CA ARG A 74 11.76 -12.13 -7.42
C ARG A 74 13.18 -12.44 -7.89
N HIS A 75 13.42 -13.67 -8.35
CA HIS A 75 14.71 -14.06 -8.91
C HIS A 75 15.06 -13.23 -10.15
N LEU A 76 14.09 -13.03 -11.05
CA LEU A 76 14.27 -12.21 -12.25
C LEU A 76 14.58 -10.75 -11.91
N ALA A 77 13.87 -10.17 -10.94
CA ALA A 77 14.20 -8.85 -10.43
C ALA A 77 15.63 -8.77 -9.87
N ALA A 78 16.14 -9.82 -9.21
CA ALA A 78 17.52 -9.88 -8.73
C ALA A 78 18.54 -10.00 -9.88
N VAL A 79 18.26 -10.81 -10.90
CA VAL A 79 19.13 -10.95 -12.09
C VAL A 79 19.24 -9.61 -12.84
N PHE A 80 18.13 -8.89 -13.06
CA PHE A 80 18.18 -7.58 -13.69
C PHE A 80 18.96 -6.55 -12.87
N LYS A 81 18.83 -6.57 -11.54
CA LYS A 81 19.63 -5.71 -10.67
C LYS A 81 21.12 -6.00 -10.80
N LYS A 82 21.51 -7.28 -10.81
CA LYS A 82 22.91 -7.70 -11.01
C LYS A 82 23.45 -7.23 -12.36
N LEU A 83 22.68 -7.43 -13.44
CA LEU A 83 23.04 -6.94 -14.77
C LEU A 83 23.22 -5.42 -14.81
N GLY A 84 22.31 -4.67 -14.18
CA GLY A 84 22.36 -3.21 -14.12
C GLY A 84 23.53 -2.63 -13.30
N GLN A 85 24.16 -3.43 -12.43
CA GLN A 85 25.39 -3.06 -11.73
C GLN A 85 26.66 -3.26 -12.58
N GLY A 86 26.57 -4.09 -13.63
CA GLY A 86 27.64 -4.31 -14.60
C GLY A 86 27.61 -3.29 -15.73
N ASN A 87 28.15 -3.67 -16.90
CA ASN A 87 28.14 -2.85 -18.11
C ASN A 87 26.83 -2.99 -18.91
N SER A 88 25.68 -3.09 -18.24
CA SER A 88 24.36 -3.18 -18.88
C SER A 88 23.40 -2.12 -18.33
N GLN A 89 22.57 -1.58 -19.20
CA GLN A 89 21.46 -0.69 -18.84
C GLN A 89 20.15 -1.44 -19.01
N ILE A 90 19.40 -1.60 -17.92
CA ILE A 90 18.15 -2.36 -17.92
C ILE A 90 16.96 -1.41 -17.74
N LEU A 91 15.99 -1.47 -18.65
CA LEU A 91 14.74 -0.74 -18.60
C LEU A 91 13.59 -1.75 -18.50
N VAL A 92 12.88 -1.72 -17.38
CA VAL A 92 11.74 -2.62 -17.14
C VAL A 92 10.45 -1.83 -17.02
N SER A 93 9.37 -2.24 -17.70
CA SER A 93 8.00 -1.91 -17.30
C SER A 93 7.40 -3.06 -16.50
N THR A 94 6.74 -2.76 -15.38
CA THR A 94 6.23 -3.78 -14.45
C THR A 94 4.97 -3.27 -13.74
N HIS A 95 4.11 -4.23 -13.39
CA HIS A 95 2.95 -4.10 -12.52
C HIS A 95 3.15 -4.87 -11.19
N SER A 96 4.33 -5.46 -10.98
CA SER A 96 4.62 -6.28 -9.81
C SER A 96 5.42 -5.52 -8.74
N PRO A 97 4.97 -5.54 -7.46
CA PRO A 97 5.70 -4.91 -6.36
C PRO A 97 7.05 -5.57 -6.06
N HIS A 98 7.32 -6.77 -6.60
CA HIS A 98 8.60 -7.46 -6.44
C HIS A 98 9.77 -6.82 -7.19
N PHE A 99 9.48 -5.98 -8.20
CA PHE A 99 10.50 -5.24 -8.95
C PHE A 99 10.86 -3.91 -8.29
N VAL A 100 10.14 -3.52 -7.24
CA VAL A 100 10.41 -2.34 -6.42
C VAL A 100 11.12 -2.77 -5.14
N SER A 101 12.14 -2.03 -4.74
CA SER A 101 12.83 -2.26 -3.46
C SER A 101 13.36 -0.96 -2.91
N GLY A 102 13.26 -0.74 -1.60
CA GLY A 102 13.72 0.52 -1.00
C GLY A 102 15.19 0.87 -1.22
N ARG A 103 16.10 -0.10 -1.39
CA ARG A 103 17.50 0.20 -1.74
C ARG A 103 17.67 0.86 -3.12
N HIS A 104 16.72 0.64 -4.02
CA HIS A 104 16.77 1.04 -5.44
C HIS A 104 15.49 1.75 -5.89
N PHE A 105 14.68 2.30 -4.96
CA PHE A 105 13.44 2.98 -5.32
C PHE A 105 13.70 4.24 -6.15
N GLU A 106 14.90 4.81 -6.07
CA GLU A 106 15.35 5.96 -6.86
C GLU A 106 15.37 5.67 -8.37
N HIS A 107 15.41 4.39 -8.76
CA HIS A 107 15.31 3.96 -10.16
C HIS A 107 13.86 3.82 -10.64
N VAL A 108 12.89 3.92 -9.72
CA VAL A 108 11.47 3.89 -10.05
C VAL A 108 11.10 5.18 -10.77
N ARG A 109 10.39 5.01 -11.89
CA ARG A 109 9.76 6.08 -12.65
C ARG A 109 8.28 5.74 -12.69
N LEU A 110 7.46 6.49 -11.96
CA LEU A 110 6.03 6.33 -11.95
C LEU A 110 5.46 7.08 -13.14
N VAL A 111 4.82 6.36 -14.06
CA VAL A 111 4.21 6.92 -15.26
C VAL A 111 2.70 6.90 -15.08
N ARG A 112 2.08 8.08 -15.10
CA ARG A 112 0.63 8.26 -14.99
C ARG A 112 0.11 9.04 -16.17
N ARG A 113 -1.04 8.62 -16.69
CA ARG A 113 -1.76 9.38 -17.71
C ARG A 113 -2.55 10.50 -17.04
N ASP A 114 -2.40 11.70 -17.56
CA ASP A 114 -3.28 12.83 -17.30
C ASP A 114 -4.32 12.89 -18.42
N ASP A 115 -5.55 12.52 -18.10
CA ASP A 115 -6.65 12.50 -19.08
C ASP A 115 -7.11 13.90 -19.46
N ALA A 116 -6.97 14.89 -18.58
CA ALA A 116 -7.36 16.28 -18.85
C ALA A 116 -6.39 16.93 -19.84
N GLU A 117 -5.09 16.75 -19.63
CA GLU A 117 -4.03 17.32 -20.48
C GLU A 117 -3.63 16.39 -21.64
N LYS A 118 -4.21 15.18 -21.70
CA LYS A 118 -3.91 14.14 -22.71
C LYS A 118 -2.41 13.82 -22.83
N ARG A 119 -1.68 13.86 -21.72
CA ARG A 119 -0.24 13.56 -21.66
C ARG A 119 0.07 12.52 -20.59
N SER A 120 1.27 11.94 -20.65
CA SER A 120 1.79 11.09 -19.58
C SER A 120 2.78 11.89 -18.74
N ASN A 121 2.54 11.94 -17.44
CA ASN A 121 3.42 12.55 -16.46
C ASN A 121 4.33 11.50 -15.86
N ILE A 122 5.62 11.82 -15.73
CA ILE A 122 6.62 10.95 -15.12
C ILE A 122 7.05 11.59 -13.80
N ARG A 123 6.88 10.85 -12.70
CA ARG A 123 7.32 11.28 -11.36
C ARG A 123 8.33 10.29 -10.80
N TRP A 124 9.27 10.82 -10.03
CA TRP A 124 10.32 10.06 -9.36
C TRP A 124 10.92 10.88 -8.22
N THR A 125 11.53 10.19 -7.26
CA THR A 125 12.19 10.81 -6.11
C THR A 125 13.48 10.06 -5.78
N THR A 126 14.27 10.59 -4.85
CA THR A 126 15.56 10.03 -4.42
C THR A 126 15.63 9.90 -2.90
N CYS A 127 16.58 9.11 -2.40
CA CYS A 127 16.90 9.03 -0.98
C CYS A 127 17.17 10.42 -0.41
N GLU A 128 17.91 11.26 -1.12
CA GLU A 128 18.26 12.61 -0.65
C GLU A 128 17.03 13.50 -0.51
N ARG A 129 16.08 13.44 -1.45
CA ARG A 129 14.84 14.22 -1.36
C ARG A 129 13.96 13.76 -0.21
N VAL A 130 13.88 12.45 0.01
CA VAL A 130 13.11 11.89 1.12
C VAL A 130 13.77 12.26 2.46
N ALA A 131 15.09 12.10 2.60
CA ALA A 131 15.84 12.50 3.78
C ALA A 131 15.70 13.99 4.09
N GLN A 132 15.75 14.84 3.06
CA GLN A 132 15.56 16.29 3.21
C GLN A 132 14.16 16.60 3.73
N LYS A 133 13.11 16.02 3.12
CA LYS A 133 11.73 16.23 3.60
C LYS A 133 11.50 15.71 5.01
N LEU A 134 12.10 14.57 5.35
CA LEU A 134 12.02 14.01 6.70
C LEU A 134 12.66 14.95 7.74
N SER A 135 13.82 15.53 7.39
CA SER A 135 14.52 16.55 8.18
C SER A 135 13.69 17.84 8.31
N ASP A 136 13.11 18.34 7.22
CA ASP A 136 12.29 19.56 7.22
C ASP A 136 11.07 19.41 8.14
N VAL A 137 10.46 18.23 8.15
CA VAL A 137 9.27 17.93 8.97
C VAL A 137 9.63 17.65 10.43
N SER A 138 10.73 16.93 10.67
CA SER A 138 11.18 16.59 12.03
C SER A 138 11.90 17.75 12.75
N GLY A 139 12.50 18.67 12.01
CA GLY A 139 13.39 19.72 12.55
C GLY A 139 14.79 19.20 12.91
N ASP A 140 15.07 17.93 12.64
CA ASP A 140 16.35 17.27 12.90
C ASP A 140 17.34 17.52 11.77
N LYS A 141 18.63 17.23 12.01
CA LYS A 141 19.63 17.25 10.93
C LYS A 141 19.34 16.14 9.92
N VAL A 142 19.59 16.43 8.64
CA VAL A 142 19.49 15.45 7.56
C VAL A 142 20.33 14.22 7.90
N ALA A 143 19.70 13.06 7.92
CA ALA A 143 20.36 11.80 8.18
C ALA A 143 21.39 11.48 7.06
N PRO A 144 22.46 10.73 7.37
CA PRO A 144 23.34 10.21 6.34
C PRO A 144 22.55 9.37 5.32
N ILE A 145 22.83 9.55 4.02
CA ILE A 145 22.08 8.91 2.93
C ILE A 145 22.03 7.39 3.07
N GLU A 146 23.10 6.75 3.54
CA GLU A 146 23.14 5.29 3.73
C GLU A 146 22.24 4.82 4.89
N ALA A 147 22.07 5.65 5.94
CA ALA A 147 21.16 5.36 7.03
C ALA A 147 19.70 5.46 6.54
N GLU A 148 19.38 6.51 5.79
CA GLU A 148 18.07 6.68 5.15
C GLU A 148 17.77 5.52 4.20
N ARG A 149 18.73 5.15 3.34
CA ARG A 149 18.59 4.03 2.41
C ARG A 149 18.28 2.71 3.12
N ALA A 150 18.87 2.47 4.29
CA ALA A 150 18.59 1.30 5.11
C ALA A 150 17.18 1.34 5.72
N GLN A 151 16.74 2.50 6.24
CA GLN A 151 15.39 2.69 6.77
C GLN A 151 14.33 2.52 5.69
N LEU A 152 14.50 3.17 4.54
CA LEU A 152 13.61 3.02 3.38
C LEU A 152 13.57 1.58 2.86
N HIS A 153 14.67 0.84 2.91
CA HIS A 153 14.65 -0.57 2.56
C HIS A 153 13.79 -1.40 3.52
N GLN A 154 13.79 -1.09 4.81
CA GLN A 154 12.95 -1.75 5.79
C GLN A 154 11.48 -1.36 5.62
N ALA A 155 11.18 -0.09 5.38
CA ALA A 155 9.82 0.41 5.18
C ALA A 155 9.18 -0.11 3.88
N LEU A 156 9.89 -0.06 2.76
CA LEU A 156 9.38 -0.43 1.42
C LEU A 156 9.41 -1.94 1.15
N GLN A 157 8.67 -2.69 1.97
CA GLN A 157 8.37 -4.10 1.75
C GLN A 157 7.35 -4.30 0.61
N PRO A 158 7.24 -5.50 0.02
CA PRO A 158 6.33 -5.75 -1.10
C PRO A 158 4.87 -5.33 -0.87
N HIS A 159 4.36 -5.44 0.36
CA HIS A 159 3.00 -5.00 0.70
C HIS A 159 2.84 -3.47 0.64
N ILE A 160 3.84 -2.71 1.13
CA ILE A 160 3.86 -1.24 1.00
C ILE A 160 4.06 -0.81 -0.45
N ASN A 161 4.88 -1.55 -1.20
CA ASN A 161 5.14 -1.25 -2.61
C ASN A 161 3.89 -1.29 -3.49
N GLU A 162 2.78 -1.88 -3.03
CA GLU A 162 1.48 -1.74 -3.71
C GLU A 162 1.06 -0.27 -3.89
N MET A 163 1.55 0.64 -3.04
CA MET A 163 1.33 2.09 -3.17
C MET A 163 1.78 2.65 -4.52
N PHE A 164 2.78 2.05 -5.18
CA PHE A 164 3.26 2.54 -6.49
C PHE A 164 2.31 2.17 -7.64
N PHE A 165 1.41 1.20 -7.42
CA PHE A 165 0.54 0.64 -8.46
C PHE A 165 -0.93 1.07 -8.31
N THR A 166 -1.28 1.77 -7.22
CA THR A 166 -2.64 2.28 -7.03
C THR A 166 -2.88 3.59 -7.76
N GLN A 167 -4.12 3.86 -8.20
CA GLN A 167 -4.48 5.20 -8.69
C GLN A 167 -4.65 6.16 -7.52
N LYS A 168 -5.28 5.68 -6.45
CA LYS A 168 -5.59 6.43 -5.23
C LYS A 168 -5.16 5.63 -4.01
N LEU A 169 -4.34 6.22 -3.16
CA LEU A 169 -3.74 5.55 -2.02
C LEU A 169 -4.51 5.88 -0.75
N VAL A 170 -4.90 4.86 0.01
CA VAL A 170 -5.35 5.03 1.39
C VAL A 170 -4.29 4.42 2.30
N LEU A 171 -3.59 5.25 3.06
CA LEU A 171 -2.64 4.78 4.06
C LEU A 171 -3.34 4.62 5.40
N VAL A 172 -3.17 3.48 6.03
CA VAL A 172 -3.71 3.20 7.37
C VAL A 172 -2.61 2.68 8.29
N GLU A 173 -2.76 2.91 9.59
CA GLU A 173 -1.76 2.50 10.57
C GLU A 173 -1.60 0.97 10.61
N GLY A 174 -2.72 0.23 10.68
CA GLY A 174 -2.71 -1.21 10.90
C GLY A 174 -3.68 -2.02 10.07
N LEU A 175 -3.56 -3.35 10.20
CA LEU A 175 -4.49 -4.30 9.60
C LEU A 175 -5.90 -4.19 10.21
N GLU A 176 -6.02 -3.68 11.44
CA GLU A 176 -7.32 -3.47 12.09
C GLU A 176 -8.15 -2.42 11.34
N ASP A 177 -7.56 -1.28 10.96
CA ASP A 177 -8.24 -0.24 10.17
C ASP A 177 -8.69 -0.78 8.82
N THR A 178 -7.82 -1.55 8.17
CA THR A 178 -8.14 -2.22 6.91
C THR A 178 -9.32 -3.15 7.10
N ALA A 179 -9.36 -3.93 8.19
CA ALA A 179 -10.47 -4.83 8.48
C ALA A 179 -11.78 -4.06 8.72
N TYR A 180 -11.77 -2.99 9.52
CA TYR A 180 -12.96 -2.16 9.75
C TYR A 180 -13.51 -1.60 8.43
N ILE A 181 -12.64 -1.01 7.60
CA ILE A 181 -13.05 -0.38 6.33
C ILE A 181 -13.56 -1.43 5.35
N THR A 182 -12.80 -2.50 5.10
CA THR A 182 -13.14 -3.52 4.10
C THR A 182 -14.38 -4.32 4.47
N ALA A 183 -14.53 -4.68 5.75
CA ALA A 183 -15.74 -5.33 6.25
C ALA A 183 -16.94 -4.41 6.08
N TRP A 184 -16.85 -3.14 6.49
CA TRP A 184 -17.96 -2.19 6.37
C TRP A 184 -18.36 -1.92 4.91
N MET A 185 -17.39 -1.78 4.00
CA MET A 185 -17.65 -1.63 2.57
C MET A 185 -18.37 -2.85 1.99
N THR A 186 -17.99 -4.06 2.44
CA THR A 186 -18.63 -5.31 2.03
C THR A 186 -20.10 -5.34 2.48
N TYR A 187 -20.38 -5.00 3.75
CA TYR A 187 -21.76 -4.99 4.26
C TYR A 187 -22.63 -3.88 3.70
N SER A 188 -22.04 -2.73 3.39
CA SER A 188 -22.76 -1.57 2.86
C SER A 188 -22.95 -1.61 1.34
N ASN A 189 -22.60 -2.73 0.68
CA ASN A 189 -22.61 -2.89 -0.79
C ASN A 189 -21.76 -1.84 -1.53
N LEU A 190 -20.75 -1.28 -0.87
CA LEU A 190 -19.81 -0.29 -1.44
C LEU A 190 -18.56 -0.95 -2.02
N TRP A 191 -18.36 -2.25 -1.78
CA TRP A 191 -17.16 -2.97 -2.19
C TRP A 191 -16.91 -2.99 -3.70
N ASP A 192 -17.97 -3.06 -4.50
CA ASP A 192 -17.85 -3.00 -5.97
C ASP A 192 -17.48 -1.60 -6.46
N ASP A 193 -17.95 -0.56 -5.77
CA ASP A 193 -17.61 0.83 -6.10
C ASP A 193 -16.16 1.15 -5.69
N TYR A 194 -15.72 0.64 -4.53
CA TYR A 194 -14.32 0.68 -4.11
C TYR A 194 -13.39 0.00 -5.13
N ARG A 195 -13.75 -1.19 -5.62
CA ARG A 195 -12.94 -1.88 -6.64
C ARG A 195 -12.88 -1.12 -7.98
N LYS A 196 -13.90 -0.33 -8.32
CA LYS A 196 -13.94 0.48 -9.54
C LYS A 196 -13.24 1.83 -9.38
N SER A 197 -13.11 2.35 -8.16
CA SER A 197 -12.54 3.68 -7.91
C SER A 197 -11.04 3.75 -8.15
N GLY A 198 -10.36 2.59 -8.19
CA GLY A 198 -8.90 2.53 -8.28
C GLY A 198 -8.20 2.87 -6.96
N CYS A 199 -8.95 2.90 -5.85
CA CYS A 199 -8.40 3.04 -4.50
C CYS A 199 -7.76 1.72 -4.05
N ASN A 200 -6.65 1.83 -3.32
CA ASN A 200 -6.05 0.71 -2.61
C ASN A 200 -5.70 1.13 -1.18
N ILE A 201 -6.07 0.30 -0.21
CA ILE A 201 -5.76 0.48 1.21
C ILE A 201 -4.45 -0.26 1.50
N VAL A 202 -3.47 0.46 2.03
CA VAL A 202 -2.15 -0.06 2.38
C VAL A 202 -1.90 0.19 3.87
N ALA A 203 -1.82 -0.89 4.64
CA ALA A 203 -1.46 -0.85 6.05
C ALA A 203 0.06 -0.79 6.23
N VAL A 204 0.56 0.20 6.97
CA VAL A 204 2.01 0.42 7.18
C VAL A 204 2.59 -0.27 8.41
N ASN A 205 1.74 -0.91 9.23
CA ASN A 205 2.10 -1.61 10.46
C ASN A 205 2.77 -0.70 11.51
N GLY A 206 2.15 0.43 11.80
CA GLY A 206 2.53 1.32 12.89
C GLY A 206 2.62 2.78 12.46
N LYS A 207 2.30 3.68 13.40
CA LYS A 207 2.22 5.11 13.12
C LYS A 207 3.49 5.73 12.57
N SER A 208 4.65 5.46 13.19
CA SER A 208 5.92 6.05 12.74
C SER A 208 6.26 5.64 11.30
N SER A 209 5.85 4.42 10.90
CA SER A 209 6.02 3.88 9.54
C SER A 209 5.11 4.53 8.50
N LEU A 210 4.17 5.41 8.87
CA LEU A 210 3.35 6.16 7.91
C LEU A 210 4.18 7.25 7.21
N ILE A 211 5.22 7.76 7.87
CA ILE A 211 5.91 8.99 7.48
C ILE A 211 6.63 8.80 6.13
N GLU A 212 7.47 7.78 5.97
CA GLU A 212 8.21 7.60 4.72
C GLU A 212 7.31 7.27 3.52
N PRO A 213 6.34 6.32 3.61
CA PRO A 213 5.39 6.08 2.53
C PRO A 213 4.58 7.33 2.16
N LEU A 214 4.18 8.15 3.14
CA LEU A 214 3.47 9.40 2.88
C LEU A 214 4.35 10.43 2.15
N ILE A 215 5.61 10.59 2.56
CA ILE A 215 6.57 11.47 1.87
C ILE A 215 6.74 11.03 0.41
N ILE A 216 6.95 9.73 0.19
CA ILE A 216 7.12 9.16 -1.15
C ILE A 216 5.85 9.36 -1.99
N ALA A 217 4.67 9.09 -1.42
CA ALA A 217 3.40 9.28 -2.12
C ALA A 217 3.21 10.74 -2.57
N LYS A 218 3.52 11.70 -1.70
CA LYS A 218 3.46 13.13 -2.03
C LYS A 218 4.48 13.53 -3.11
N GLU A 219 5.73 13.09 -2.99
CA GLU A 219 6.78 13.32 -3.99
C GLU A 219 6.42 12.75 -5.38
N LEU A 220 5.71 11.62 -5.39
CA LEU A 220 5.25 10.97 -6.61
C LEU A 220 3.89 11.50 -7.10
N SER A 221 3.31 12.47 -6.41
CA SER A 221 1.99 13.05 -6.72
C SER A 221 0.89 11.97 -6.80
N ILE A 222 0.92 11.01 -5.89
CA ILE A 222 -0.12 9.99 -5.74
C ILE A 222 -1.24 10.59 -4.88
N PRO A 223 -2.49 10.65 -5.35
CA PRO A 223 -3.62 11.04 -4.51
C PRO A 223 -3.68 10.14 -3.29
N THR A 224 -3.63 10.75 -2.09
CA THR A 224 -3.45 10.01 -0.83
C THR A 224 -4.44 10.48 0.22
N PHE A 225 -5.11 9.53 0.87
CA PHE A 225 -5.90 9.74 2.08
C PHE A 225 -5.27 8.95 3.23
N VAL A 226 -5.09 9.56 4.40
CA VAL A 226 -4.45 8.91 5.55
C VAL A 226 -5.44 8.72 6.69
N VAL A 227 -5.49 7.52 7.26
CA VAL A 227 -6.26 7.22 8.48
C VAL A 227 -5.27 6.86 9.57
N PHE A 228 -5.30 7.58 10.68
CA PHE A 228 -4.40 7.33 11.80
C PHE A 228 -5.03 7.69 13.13
N ASP A 229 -4.61 6.98 14.16
CA ASP A 229 -5.00 7.24 15.54
C ASP A 229 -4.14 8.38 16.10
N ALA A 230 -4.62 9.14 17.07
CA ALA A 230 -3.83 10.14 17.79
C ALA A 230 -3.22 9.57 19.07
N ASP A 231 -3.71 8.43 19.57
CA ASP A 231 -3.28 7.79 20.82
C ASP A 231 -3.35 8.72 22.05
N GLY A 232 -4.36 9.59 22.10
CA GLY A 232 -4.54 10.58 23.18
C GLY A 232 -4.76 9.98 24.57
N ASN A 233 -5.10 8.71 24.67
CA ASN A 233 -5.28 7.97 25.93
C ASN A 233 -3.99 7.39 26.52
N VAL A 234 -2.85 7.44 25.80
CA VAL A 234 -1.56 6.94 26.30
C VAL A 234 -1.07 7.81 27.45
N GLN A 235 -0.88 7.17 28.62
CA GLN A 235 -0.48 7.82 29.88
C GLN A 235 1.03 7.80 30.11
N ASP A 236 1.74 6.85 29.51
CA ASP A 236 3.20 6.79 29.62
C ASP A 236 3.83 8.02 28.94
N ALA A 237 4.56 8.83 29.71
CA ALA A 237 5.08 10.11 29.24
C ALA A 237 6.05 9.97 28.06
N GLY A 238 6.88 8.92 28.05
CA GLY A 238 7.83 8.65 26.97
C GLY A 238 7.12 8.30 25.67
N ARG A 239 6.19 7.35 25.71
CA ARG A 239 5.38 6.96 24.55
C ARG A 239 4.48 8.09 24.07
N ARG A 240 3.84 8.83 24.98
CA ARG A 240 3.02 9.99 24.63
C ARG A 240 3.83 11.04 23.88
N ASN A 241 5.08 11.28 24.27
CA ASN A 241 5.96 12.19 23.53
C ASN A 241 6.30 11.67 22.14
N LEU A 242 6.54 10.36 21.98
CA LEU A 242 6.75 9.76 20.66
C LEU A 242 5.51 9.91 19.76
N HIS A 243 4.33 9.56 20.25
CA HIS A 243 3.07 9.75 19.51
C HIS A 243 2.84 11.22 19.16
N LYS A 244 3.16 12.15 20.08
CA LYS A 244 3.08 13.59 19.80
C LYS A 244 3.95 13.98 18.61
N LEU A 245 5.22 13.58 18.62
CA LEU A 245 6.15 13.88 17.54
C LEU A 245 5.70 13.27 16.21
N ASP A 246 5.24 12.02 16.22
CA ASP A 246 4.74 11.36 15.02
C ASP A 246 3.47 12.05 14.48
N ASN A 247 2.51 12.39 15.35
CA ASN A 247 1.31 13.12 14.97
C ASN A 247 1.67 14.49 14.37
N GLU A 248 2.60 15.24 14.99
CA GLU A 248 3.07 16.52 14.45
C GLU A 248 3.69 16.38 13.07
N LYS A 249 4.51 15.33 12.85
CA LYS A 249 5.13 15.07 11.53
C LYS A 249 4.08 14.72 10.48
N ILE A 250 3.13 13.84 10.80
CA ILE A 250 2.03 13.45 9.91
C ILE A 250 1.15 14.66 9.57
N LEU A 251 0.78 15.47 10.57
CA LEU A 251 -0.03 16.68 10.38
C LEU A 251 0.70 17.72 9.54
N LYS A 252 1.99 17.98 9.77
CA LYS A 252 2.82 18.85 8.91
C LYS A 252 2.82 18.35 7.47
N LEU A 253 3.02 17.04 7.27
CA LEU A 253 2.99 16.45 5.94
C LEU A 253 1.64 16.61 5.29
N LEU A 254 0.54 16.54 6.03
CA LEU A 254 -0.84 16.64 5.53
C LEU A 254 -1.40 18.07 5.49
N GLU A 255 -0.61 19.08 5.87
CA GLU A 255 -1.04 20.48 5.99
C GLU A 255 -2.19 20.66 7.00
N GLY A 256 -2.21 19.84 8.06
CA GLY A 256 -3.16 19.89 9.18
C GLY A 256 -2.72 20.80 10.34
N ASP A 257 -3.54 20.84 11.41
CA ASP A 257 -3.26 21.64 12.60
C ASP A 257 -2.23 20.99 13.53
N VAL A 258 -0.97 21.39 13.37
CA VAL A 258 0.17 20.91 14.18
C VAL A 258 0.08 21.38 15.64
N ALA A 259 -0.67 22.47 15.94
CA ALA A 259 -0.81 22.96 17.31
C ALA A 259 -1.65 22.00 18.19
N THR A 260 -2.47 21.16 17.55
CA THR A 260 -3.37 20.21 18.22
C THR A 260 -3.05 18.76 17.83
N PRO A 261 -1.89 18.19 18.24
CA PRO A 261 -1.51 16.83 17.88
C PRO A 261 -2.34 15.74 18.58
N PHE A 262 -3.12 16.12 19.60
CA PHE A 262 -4.11 15.24 20.25
C PHE A 262 -5.46 15.96 20.25
N PRO A 263 -6.29 15.78 19.21
CA PRO A 263 -7.58 16.43 19.13
C PRO A 263 -8.57 15.82 20.12
N ASP A 264 -9.47 16.63 20.67
CA ASP A 264 -10.54 16.16 21.57
C ASP A 264 -11.68 15.43 20.84
N SER A 265 -11.78 15.62 19.52
CA SER A 265 -12.82 15.02 18.67
C SER A 265 -12.26 14.57 17.31
N PRO A 266 -12.92 13.61 16.62
CA PRO A 266 -12.48 13.17 15.31
C PRO A 266 -12.28 14.31 14.31
N VAL A 267 -11.07 14.40 13.74
CA VAL A 267 -10.73 15.41 12.73
C VAL A 267 -10.88 14.80 11.35
N TRP A 268 -11.51 15.55 10.45
CA TRP A 268 -11.80 15.12 9.09
C TRP A 268 -11.41 16.20 8.11
N THR A 269 -10.64 15.83 7.09
CA THR A 269 -10.28 16.69 5.96
C THR A 269 -10.45 15.92 4.66
N ASP A 270 -10.11 16.55 3.53
CA ASP A 270 -10.11 15.89 2.23
C ASP A 270 -8.95 14.89 2.05
N THR A 271 -7.93 14.95 2.93
CA THR A 271 -6.69 14.16 2.83
C THR A 271 -6.45 13.25 4.01
N TYR A 272 -7.19 13.39 5.12
CA TYR A 272 -7.06 12.48 6.26
C TYR A 272 -8.26 12.43 7.20
N ALA A 273 -8.31 11.34 7.97
CA ALA A 273 -9.14 11.19 9.17
C ALA A 273 -8.24 10.85 10.36
N MET A 274 -8.39 11.58 11.46
CA MET A 274 -7.61 11.40 12.68
C MET A 274 -8.53 11.15 13.88
N TRP A 275 -8.26 10.06 14.61
CA TRP A 275 -9.06 9.65 15.76
C TRP A 275 -8.41 10.08 17.08
N PRO A 276 -9.11 10.72 18.03
CA PRO A 276 -8.53 11.17 19.31
C PRO A 276 -7.78 10.08 20.10
N GLU A 277 -8.33 8.87 20.11
CA GLU A 277 -7.72 7.71 20.77
C GLU A 277 -7.44 6.62 19.75
N ASN A 278 -8.49 5.93 19.30
CA ASN A 278 -8.45 4.97 18.21
C ASN A 278 -9.83 4.83 17.56
N LEU A 279 -9.88 4.30 16.34
CA LEU A 279 -11.16 4.06 15.65
C LEU A 279 -12.13 3.22 16.51
N GLY A 280 -11.65 2.14 17.12
CA GLY A 280 -12.48 1.22 17.92
C GLY A 280 -13.21 1.89 19.09
N SER A 281 -12.58 2.85 19.77
CA SER A 281 -13.22 3.57 20.88
C SER A 281 -14.33 4.51 20.40
N ILE A 282 -14.14 5.17 19.24
CA ILE A 282 -15.19 5.97 18.58
C ILE A 282 -16.38 5.08 18.23
N LEU A 283 -16.14 3.92 17.62
CA LEU A 283 -17.22 3.01 17.26
C LEU A 283 -17.96 2.48 18.49
N LYS A 284 -17.23 2.14 19.57
CA LYS A 284 -17.82 1.72 20.85
C LYS A 284 -18.70 2.82 21.45
N GLN A 285 -18.31 4.09 21.34
CA GLN A 285 -19.09 5.21 21.81
C GLN A 285 -20.38 5.41 20.98
N GLU A 286 -20.28 5.34 19.64
CA GLU A 286 -21.45 5.48 18.75
C GLU A 286 -22.48 4.38 18.95
N VAL A 287 -22.01 3.14 19.11
CA VAL A 287 -22.87 1.95 19.27
C VAL A 287 -23.40 1.81 20.70
N GLY A 288 -22.68 2.33 21.69
CA GLY A 288 -22.95 2.13 23.11
C GLY A 288 -22.23 0.91 23.69
N SER A 289 -21.60 1.09 24.85
CA SER A 289 -20.69 0.11 25.47
C SER A 289 -21.33 -1.25 25.72
N THR A 290 -22.55 -1.28 26.27
CA THR A 290 -23.26 -2.53 26.57
C THR A 290 -23.48 -3.38 25.32
N PHE A 291 -23.89 -2.73 24.23
CA PHE A 291 -24.19 -3.43 22.98
C PHE A 291 -22.91 -3.86 22.26
N TRP A 292 -21.90 -2.98 22.25
CA TRP A 292 -20.57 -3.28 21.76
C TRP A 292 -19.99 -4.52 22.43
N ASP A 293 -19.94 -4.54 23.77
CA ASP A 293 -19.33 -5.61 24.57
C ASP A 293 -20.10 -6.93 24.44
N SER A 294 -21.44 -6.88 24.36
CA SER A 294 -22.26 -8.08 24.10
C SER A 294 -22.00 -8.69 22.72
N SER A 295 -21.84 -7.84 21.69
CA SER A 295 -21.61 -8.28 20.31
C SER A 295 -20.17 -8.75 20.11
N TYR A 296 -19.21 -8.10 20.77
CA TYR A 296 -17.82 -8.53 20.82
C TYR A 296 -17.69 -9.92 21.46
N SER A 297 -18.37 -10.14 22.59
CA SER A 297 -18.41 -11.44 23.27
C SER A 297 -19.04 -12.53 22.40
N ALA A 298 -20.10 -12.19 21.65
CA ALA A 298 -20.72 -13.10 20.70
C ALA A 298 -19.78 -13.47 19.53
N ALA A 299 -19.03 -12.51 18.99
CA ALA A 299 -18.00 -12.76 17.97
C ALA A 299 -16.89 -13.68 18.52
N THR A 300 -16.40 -13.40 19.73
CA THR A 300 -15.39 -14.25 20.41
C THR A 300 -15.88 -15.68 20.62
N LYS A 301 -17.16 -15.84 20.99
CA LYS A 301 -17.80 -17.16 21.11
C LYS A 301 -17.89 -17.88 19.76
N GLY A 302 -18.16 -17.16 18.68
CA GLY A 302 -18.16 -17.68 17.31
C GLY A 302 -16.80 -18.28 16.89
N LEU A 303 -15.70 -17.70 17.38
CA LEU A 303 -14.34 -18.20 17.16
C LEU A 303 -13.93 -19.35 18.11
N GLY A 304 -14.83 -19.84 18.97
CA GLY A 304 -14.54 -20.91 19.91
C GLY A 304 -13.88 -20.45 21.22
N ASN A 305 -14.10 -19.19 21.63
CA ASN A 305 -13.52 -18.60 22.85
C ASN A 305 -11.99 -18.73 22.95
N PRO A 306 -11.25 -18.23 21.94
CA PRO A 306 -9.80 -18.26 21.99
C PRO A 306 -9.25 -17.46 23.17
N SER A 307 -8.09 -17.87 23.69
CA SER A 307 -7.39 -17.14 24.74
C SER A 307 -6.65 -15.91 24.17
N GLY A 308 -6.61 -14.82 24.95
CA GLY A 308 -5.92 -13.58 24.57
C GLY A 308 -6.86 -12.46 24.09
N SER A 309 -6.27 -11.32 23.70
CA SER A 309 -7.02 -10.17 23.18
C SER A 309 -7.19 -10.28 21.67
N PHE A 310 -8.43 -10.20 21.20
CA PHE A 310 -8.80 -10.24 19.78
C PHE A 310 -9.21 -8.87 19.24
N VAL A 311 -8.94 -7.79 19.99
CA VAL A 311 -9.33 -6.41 19.63
C VAL A 311 -8.75 -6.00 18.27
N LYS A 312 -7.52 -6.42 17.96
CA LYS A 312 -6.83 -6.12 16.70
C LYS A 312 -6.93 -7.25 15.65
N ASN A 313 -7.69 -8.31 15.93
CA ASN A 313 -7.76 -9.46 15.04
C ASN A 313 -8.73 -9.19 13.88
N THR A 314 -8.24 -9.30 12.66
CA THR A 314 -8.98 -8.92 11.45
C THR A 314 -10.25 -9.75 11.20
N ILE A 315 -10.21 -11.05 11.50
CA ILE A 315 -11.36 -11.95 11.37
C ILE A 315 -12.40 -11.60 12.43
N HIS A 316 -11.96 -11.43 13.68
CA HIS A 316 -12.84 -11.04 14.78
C HIS A 316 -13.55 -9.71 14.50
N ILE A 317 -12.82 -8.70 14.01
CA ILE A 317 -13.39 -7.40 13.62
C ILE A 317 -14.50 -7.57 12.58
N GLY A 318 -14.29 -8.41 11.56
CA GLY A 318 -15.31 -8.72 10.55
C GLY A 318 -16.56 -9.37 11.14
N ASP A 319 -16.39 -10.40 11.97
CA ASP A 319 -17.49 -11.10 12.64
C ASP A 319 -18.26 -10.16 13.59
N HIS A 320 -17.53 -9.31 14.32
CA HIS A 320 -18.11 -8.34 15.23
C HIS A 320 -18.97 -7.31 14.50
N LEU A 321 -18.46 -6.74 13.41
CA LEU A 321 -19.24 -5.82 12.56
C LEU A 321 -20.46 -6.52 11.94
N THR A 322 -20.34 -7.80 11.57
CA THR A 322 -21.49 -8.59 11.09
C THR A 322 -22.62 -8.62 12.13
N ILE A 323 -22.27 -8.91 13.39
CA ILE A 323 -23.25 -9.01 14.47
C ILE A 323 -23.88 -7.65 14.77
N LEU A 324 -23.07 -6.59 14.80
CA LEU A 324 -23.57 -5.23 14.99
C LEU A 324 -24.56 -4.85 13.90
N ARG A 325 -24.25 -5.15 12.63
CA ARG A 325 -25.13 -4.81 11.53
C ARG A 325 -26.39 -5.66 11.44
N GLY A 326 -26.29 -6.96 11.73
CA GLY A 326 -27.44 -7.87 11.77
C GLY A 326 -28.52 -7.45 12.77
N LYS A 327 -28.15 -6.66 13.78
CA LYS A 327 -29.05 -6.08 14.78
C LYS A 327 -29.54 -4.66 14.41
N GLY A 328 -29.24 -4.18 13.20
CA GLY A 328 -29.72 -2.90 12.66
C GLY A 328 -28.93 -1.66 13.10
N THR A 329 -27.76 -1.83 13.72
CA THR A 329 -26.94 -0.70 14.20
C THR A 329 -26.41 0.14 13.04
N LYS A 330 -26.53 1.47 13.17
CA LYS A 330 -25.89 2.45 12.27
C LYS A 330 -24.55 2.87 12.88
N ILE A 331 -23.52 2.98 12.05
CA ILE A 331 -22.18 3.37 12.46
C ILE A 331 -21.74 4.55 11.57
N PRO A 332 -22.18 5.79 11.89
CA PRO A 332 -21.96 6.95 11.04
C PRO A 332 -20.48 7.23 10.73
N THR A 333 -19.57 6.94 11.67
CA THR A 333 -18.14 7.11 11.44
C THR A 333 -17.62 6.24 10.30
N LEU A 334 -18.03 4.97 10.22
CA LEU A 334 -17.61 4.08 9.12
C LEU A 334 -18.29 4.43 7.80
N ASP A 335 -19.56 4.86 7.84
CA ASP A 335 -20.28 5.36 6.66
C ASP A 335 -19.55 6.57 6.05
N ARG A 336 -19.18 7.55 6.90
CA ARG A 336 -18.43 8.74 6.50
C ARG A 336 -17.03 8.40 5.98
N LEU A 337 -16.32 7.50 6.65
CA LEU A 337 -14.97 7.08 6.25
C LEU A 337 -14.98 6.42 4.87
N CYS A 338 -15.90 5.50 4.63
CA CYS A 338 -16.03 4.83 3.33
C CYS A 338 -16.41 5.83 2.24
N ALA A 339 -17.32 6.77 2.52
CA ALA A 339 -17.68 7.82 1.58
C ALA A 339 -16.47 8.72 1.23
N ALA A 340 -15.67 9.11 2.21
CA ALA A 340 -14.45 9.91 1.99
C ALA A 340 -13.43 9.16 1.13
N ILE A 341 -13.21 7.87 1.39
CA ILE A 341 -12.29 7.03 0.59
C ILE A 341 -12.77 6.90 -0.87
N LEU A 342 -14.08 6.77 -1.09
CA LEU A 342 -14.65 6.69 -2.45
C LEU A 342 -14.63 8.05 -3.17
N ALA A 343 -14.71 9.15 -2.42
CA ALA A 343 -14.69 10.51 -2.95
C ALA A 343 -13.27 11.04 -3.24
N LEU A 344 -12.22 10.36 -2.75
CA LEU A 344 -10.83 10.73 -3.01
C LEU A 344 -10.63 10.92 -4.52
N ALA A 345 -10.20 12.11 -4.95
CA ALA A 345 -10.14 12.51 -6.36
C ALA A 345 -8.90 12.00 -7.08
#